data_AF-A0A2N5J8Y2-F1
#
_entry.id   AF-A0A2N5J8Y2-F1
#
_cell.length_a   1.000
_cell.length_b   1.000
_cell.length_c   1.000
_cell.angle_alpha   90.00
_cell.angle_beta   90.00
_cell.angle_gamma   90.00
#
_symmetry.space_group_name_H-M   'P 1'
#
loop_
_entity.id
_entity.type
_entity.pdbx_description
1 polymer ?
#
loop_
_entity_poly.entity_id
_entity_poly.type
_entity_poly.pdbx_seq_one_letter_code
_entity_poly.pdbx_strand_id
1 'polypeptide(L)'
;MQKIMASRRMVIVTVVTVAIIVVLAIGMGFAFAATRGDRGTASGQATSAQASSAQASSATSQSRSGEADGQSAGRRTSQSATKSAGTAAGLSGADLLTHADQGCDPHVDFTGSTATESLIGESGGRSLTLMSGKDSDRHVYQCVIRETRMPDEVRQRVEASGMNDGLQSASWDGVTMTWSVNGNVGVQLMFTAGR
;
A
#
# COMPACT_ATOMS: atom_id res chain seq x y z
N MET A 1 38.39 -6.00 -27.80
CA MET A 1 37.01 -6.16 -27.27
C MET A 1 36.65 -7.64 -27.27
N GLN A 2 36.88 -8.37 -26.18
CA GLN A 2 36.39 -9.75 -26.00
C GLN A 2 36.60 -10.14 -24.52
N LYS A 3 35.63 -9.86 -23.64
CA LYS A 3 35.58 -10.41 -22.26
C LYS A 3 34.26 -10.12 -21.53
N ILE A 4 33.09 -10.41 -22.13
CA ILE A 4 31.80 -10.32 -21.42
C ILE A 4 30.86 -11.47 -21.79
N MET A 5 31.35 -12.71 -21.85
CA MET A 5 30.48 -13.89 -22.02
C MET A 5 30.67 -14.99 -20.95
N ALA A 6 31.65 -14.85 -20.05
CA ALA A 6 31.89 -15.84 -19.00
C ALA A 6 30.97 -15.71 -17.77
N SER A 7 30.31 -14.56 -17.59
CA SER A 7 29.62 -14.25 -16.32
C SER A 7 28.30 -15.02 -16.13
N ARG A 8 27.50 -15.22 -17.20
CA ARG A 8 26.18 -15.86 -17.05
C ARG A 8 26.28 -17.34 -16.67
N ARG A 9 27.26 -18.07 -17.22
CA ARG A 9 27.48 -19.48 -16.86
C ARG A 9 28.01 -19.62 -15.43
N MET A 10 28.85 -18.68 -14.99
CA MET A 10 29.36 -18.67 -13.62
C MET A 10 28.24 -18.36 -12.60
N VAL A 11 27.38 -17.39 -12.87
CA VAL A 11 26.24 -17.04 -12.00
C VAL A 11 25.25 -18.20 -11.87
N ILE A 12 24.93 -18.88 -12.97
CA ILE A 12 24.02 -20.05 -12.92
C ILE A 12 24.61 -21.17 -12.08
N VAL A 13 25.90 -21.48 -12.24
CA VAL A 13 26.57 -22.51 -11.43
C VAL A 13 26.52 -22.15 -9.94
N THR A 14 26.82 -20.90 -9.57
CA THR A 14 26.79 -20.46 -8.17
C THR A 14 25.38 -20.56 -7.56
N VAL A 15 24.35 -20.12 -8.28
CA VAL A 15 22.95 -20.19 -7.79
C VAL A 15 22.50 -21.64 -7.58
N VAL A 16 22.83 -22.54 -8.52
CA VAL A 16 22.48 -23.97 -8.40
C VAL A 16 23.20 -24.62 -7.22
N THR A 17 24.48 -24.30 -6.99
CA THR A 17 25.22 -24.83 -5.84
C THR A 17 24.60 -24.39 -4.50
N VAL A 18 24.22 -23.11 -4.37
CA VAL A 18 23.59 -22.60 -3.14
C VAL A 18 22.23 -23.26 -2.89
N ALA A 19 21.41 -23.44 -3.94
CA ALA A 19 20.11 -24.09 -3.81
C ALA A 19 20.22 -25.55 -3.30
N ILE A 20 21.20 -26.32 -3.79
CA ILE A 20 21.45 -27.70 -3.34
C ILE A 20 21.83 -27.73 -1.85
N ILE A 21 22.67 -26.80 -1.39
CA ILE A 21 23.08 -26.74 0.02
C ILE A 21 21.88 -26.46 0.93
N VAL A 22 20.98 -25.55 0.54
CA VAL A 22 19.77 -25.22 1.32
C VAL A 22 18.83 -26.42 1.43
N VAL A 23 18.62 -27.16 0.34
CA VAL A 23 17.77 -28.38 0.35
C VAL A 23 18.35 -29.46 1.25
N LEU A 24 19.68 -29.67 1.24
CA LEU A 24 20.34 -30.64 2.12
C LEU A 24 20.26 -30.24 3.61
N ALA A 25 20.35 -28.95 3.93
CA ALA A 25 20.24 -28.47 5.31
C ALA A 25 18.83 -28.64 5.89
N ILE A 26 17.78 -28.46 5.08
CA ILE A 26 16.39 -28.64 5.51
C ILE A 26 16.04 -30.13 5.63
N GLY A 27 16.63 -30.99 4.79
CA GLY A 27 16.41 -32.45 4.82
C GLY A 27 16.94 -33.16 6.06
N MET A 28 17.94 -32.60 6.76
CA MET A 28 18.50 -33.21 7.98
C MET A 28 17.75 -32.82 9.28
N GLY A 29 16.79 -31.89 9.22
CA GLY A 29 16.05 -31.40 10.39
C GLY A 29 14.86 -32.27 10.84
N PHE A 30 14.48 -33.31 10.10
CA PHE A 30 13.25 -34.08 10.36
C PHE A 30 13.46 -35.50 10.92
N ALA A 31 14.65 -35.82 11.45
CA ALA A 31 14.96 -37.14 12.00
C ALA A 31 15.23 -37.15 13.52
N PHE A 32 14.67 -36.22 14.30
CA PHE A 32 14.82 -36.24 15.75
C PHE A 32 13.57 -35.78 16.51
N ALA A 33 12.45 -36.48 16.32
CA ALA A 33 11.25 -36.29 17.15
C ALA A 33 10.47 -37.61 17.30
N ALA A 34 11.15 -38.68 17.73
CA ALA A 34 10.49 -39.94 18.04
C ALA A 34 11.19 -40.72 19.16
N THR A 35 11.38 -40.12 20.33
CA THR A 35 11.54 -40.89 21.59
C THR A 35 10.83 -40.16 22.74
N ARG A 36 9.68 -40.72 23.13
CA ARG A 36 8.98 -40.46 24.39
C ARG A 36 9.85 -40.91 25.57
N GLY A 37 9.75 -40.23 26.71
CA GLY A 37 10.26 -40.76 27.98
C GLY A 37 10.22 -39.79 29.16
N ASP A 38 9.07 -39.74 29.82
CA ASP A 38 8.84 -39.63 31.27
C ASP A 38 9.42 -38.50 32.16
N ARG A 39 8.48 -38.02 33.00
CA ARG A 39 8.59 -37.50 34.38
C ARG A 39 9.13 -36.10 34.65
N GLY A 40 8.28 -35.32 35.32
CA GLY A 40 8.73 -34.45 36.41
C GLY A 40 8.00 -33.12 36.58
N THR A 41 6.81 -33.18 37.17
CA THR A 41 6.24 -32.29 38.20
C THR A 41 6.96 -30.95 38.48
N ALA A 42 6.27 -29.81 38.27
CA ALA A 42 6.19 -28.70 39.24
C ALA A 42 5.25 -27.56 38.77
N SER A 43 4.13 -27.47 39.49
CA SER A 43 3.32 -26.31 39.88
C SER A 43 3.75 -24.86 39.54
N GLY A 44 2.76 -24.05 39.18
CA GLY A 44 2.75 -22.57 39.33
C GLY A 44 1.89 -21.90 38.26
N GLN A 45 0.55 -21.93 38.36
CA GLN A 45 -0.28 -20.85 38.91
C GLN A 45 -0.11 -19.49 38.19
N ALA A 46 -1.05 -19.16 37.30
CA ALA A 46 -1.86 -17.94 37.41
C ALA A 46 -2.96 -17.91 36.33
N THR A 47 -4.19 -17.83 36.83
CA THR A 47 -5.46 -17.81 36.15
C THR A 47 -5.86 -16.37 35.79
N SER A 48 -6.35 -16.15 34.56
CA SER A 48 -7.43 -15.21 34.21
C SER A 48 -7.67 -15.37 32.70
N ALA A 49 -8.59 -16.22 32.25
CA ALA A 49 -10.04 -16.06 32.25
C ALA A 49 -10.51 -14.72 31.64
N GLN A 50 -10.72 -14.72 30.32
CA GLN A 50 -11.81 -13.93 29.75
C GLN A 50 -12.44 -14.72 28.60
N ALA A 51 -13.64 -15.24 28.90
CA ALA A 51 -14.45 -16.07 28.03
C ALA A 51 -15.29 -15.22 27.08
N SER A 52 -15.43 -15.73 25.86
CA SER A 52 -16.68 -15.91 25.10
C SER A 52 -17.68 -14.77 25.03
N SER A 53 -18.07 -14.38 23.81
CA SER A 53 -19.22 -15.02 23.15
C SER A 53 -19.56 -14.34 21.82
N ALA A 54 -19.89 -15.19 20.86
CA ALA A 54 -20.60 -14.82 19.65
C ALA A 54 -22.06 -14.48 19.99
N GLN A 55 -22.64 -13.49 19.32
CA GLN A 55 -24.08 -13.34 19.20
C GLN A 55 -24.44 -12.70 17.85
N ALA A 56 -24.99 -13.54 16.98
CA ALA A 56 -25.81 -13.12 15.85
C ALA A 56 -27.20 -12.74 16.36
N SER A 57 -27.84 -11.73 15.76
CA SER A 57 -29.30 -11.67 15.54
C SER A 57 -29.66 -10.54 14.57
N SER A 58 -30.44 -10.92 13.59
CA SER A 58 -31.19 -10.12 12.63
C SER A 58 -32.40 -9.42 13.27
N ALA A 59 -32.79 -8.25 12.77
CA ALA A 59 -34.21 -7.82 12.75
C ALA A 59 -34.46 -6.62 11.80
N THR A 60 -35.48 -6.83 10.97
CA THR A 60 -36.21 -5.98 10.03
C THR A 60 -36.97 -4.81 10.67
N SER A 61 -37.14 -3.68 9.94
CA SER A 61 -38.28 -2.71 9.93
C SER A 61 -37.98 -1.62 8.87
N GLN A 62 -38.51 -1.58 7.65
CA GLN A 62 -39.86 -1.21 7.15
C GLN A 62 -40.41 0.18 7.57
N SER A 63 -40.84 0.94 6.54
CA SER A 63 -41.85 2.02 6.48
C SER A 63 -41.47 3.48 6.82
N ARG A 64 -41.46 4.38 5.82
CA ARG A 64 -42.67 5.11 5.34
C ARG A 64 -42.37 6.12 4.22
N SER A 65 -43.28 6.12 3.25
CA SER A 65 -43.49 7.08 2.16
C SER A 65 -43.99 8.44 2.67
N GLY A 66 -43.65 9.51 1.96
CA GLY A 66 -44.18 10.86 2.17
C GLY A 66 -43.93 11.75 0.96
N GLU A 67 -44.94 11.83 0.11
CA GLU A 67 -45.07 12.64 -1.11
C GLU A 67 -45.60 14.04 -0.76
N ALA A 68 -45.06 15.10 -1.37
CA ALA A 68 -45.76 16.37 -1.57
C ALA A 68 -45.05 17.27 -2.60
N ASP A 69 -45.75 17.50 -3.71
CA ASP A 69 -45.50 18.50 -4.73
C ASP A 69 -45.47 19.95 -4.21
N GLY A 70 -44.72 20.80 -4.91
CA GLY A 70 -44.63 22.24 -4.64
C GLY A 70 -44.10 23.03 -5.83
N GLN A 71 -44.95 23.20 -6.83
CA GLN A 71 -44.74 24.00 -8.03
C GLN A 71 -44.68 25.51 -7.70
N SER A 72 -43.64 26.23 -8.11
CA SER A 72 -43.72 27.69 -8.22
C SER A 72 -42.82 28.25 -9.31
N ALA A 73 -43.47 28.88 -10.29
CA ALA A 73 -42.87 29.51 -11.45
C ALA A 73 -42.46 30.95 -11.14
N GLY A 74 -41.31 31.34 -11.71
CA GLY A 74 -41.13 32.69 -12.25
C GLY A 74 -40.51 33.75 -11.34
N ARG A 75 -39.19 33.97 -11.47
CA ARG A 75 -38.64 35.33 -11.46
C ARG A 75 -37.35 35.43 -12.26
N ARG A 76 -37.42 36.20 -13.35
CA ARG A 76 -36.29 36.64 -14.19
C ARG A 76 -35.50 37.74 -13.49
N THR A 77 -34.27 37.95 -13.97
CA THR A 77 -33.30 39.04 -13.69
C THR A 77 -32.66 38.96 -12.29
N SER A 78 -31.34 38.79 -12.14
CA SER A 78 -30.25 39.41 -12.89
C SER A 78 -29.05 38.47 -13.05
N GLN A 79 -28.65 38.24 -14.32
CA GLN A 79 -27.35 37.65 -14.66
C GLN A 79 -26.25 38.65 -14.30
N SER A 80 -25.76 38.57 -13.07
CA SER A 80 -24.37 38.91 -12.82
C SER A 80 -23.54 37.77 -13.38
N ALA A 81 -22.65 38.08 -14.31
CA ALA A 81 -21.69 37.16 -14.86
C ALA A 81 -20.70 36.73 -13.76
N THR A 82 -21.12 35.78 -12.93
CA THR A 82 -20.20 34.95 -12.18
C THR A 82 -19.55 34.06 -13.22
N LYS A 83 -18.31 34.38 -13.53
CA LYS A 83 -17.39 33.57 -14.31
C LYS A 83 -17.41 32.16 -13.69
N SER A 84 -18.22 31.27 -14.25
CA SER A 84 -18.16 29.84 -13.98
C SER A 84 -16.80 29.35 -14.46
N ALA A 85 -15.79 29.50 -13.59
CA ALA A 85 -14.73 28.52 -13.50
C ALA A 85 -15.46 27.22 -13.21
N GLY A 86 -15.60 26.38 -14.23
CA GLY A 86 -16.20 25.07 -14.07
C GLY A 86 -15.51 24.40 -12.89
N THR A 87 -16.28 24.10 -11.85
CA THR A 87 -15.92 23.12 -10.84
C THR A 87 -15.62 21.85 -11.64
N ALA A 88 -14.37 21.64 -12.02
CA ALA A 88 -13.87 20.31 -12.31
C ALA A 88 -14.21 19.55 -11.04
N ALA A 89 -15.26 18.73 -11.09
CA ALA A 89 -15.72 17.96 -9.95
C ALA A 89 -14.48 17.26 -9.39
N GLY A 90 -14.03 17.70 -8.23
CA GLY A 90 -12.83 17.17 -7.60
C GLY A 90 -13.06 15.68 -7.44
N LEU A 91 -12.25 14.88 -8.12
CA LEU A 91 -12.22 13.44 -7.88
C LEU A 91 -12.01 13.26 -6.38
N SER A 92 -12.78 12.37 -5.75
CA SER A 92 -12.55 12.07 -4.35
C SER A 92 -11.15 11.50 -4.18
N GLY A 93 -10.56 11.63 -2.99
CA GLY A 93 -9.26 11.02 -2.70
C GLY A 93 -9.26 9.52 -3.03
N ALA A 94 -10.35 8.82 -2.77
CA ALA A 94 -10.50 7.39 -3.10
C ALA A 94 -10.50 7.13 -4.61
N ASP A 95 -11.17 7.97 -5.40
CA ASP A 95 -11.15 7.85 -6.87
C ASP A 95 -9.75 8.12 -7.43
N LEU A 96 -9.04 9.12 -6.87
CA LEU A 96 -7.65 9.41 -7.24
C LEU A 96 -6.72 8.23 -6.95
N LEU A 97 -6.83 7.64 -5.75
CA LEU A 97 -5.99 6.49 -5.38
C LEU A 97 -6.32 5.26 -6.22
N THR A 98 -7.60 5.01 -6.51
CA THR A 98 -8.03 3.91 -7.40
C THR A 98 -7.49 4.11 -8.82
N HIS A 99 -7.55 5.34 -9.33
CA HIS A 99 -7.03 5.66 -10.66
C HIS A 99 -5.50 5.49 -10.73
N ALA A 100 -4.79 5.95 -9.71
CA ALA A 100 -3.34 5.79 -9.61
C ALA A 100 -2.93 4.32 -9.53
N ASP A 101 -3.63 3.51 -8.74
CA ASP A 101 -3.38 2.06 -8.65
C ASP A 101 -3.55 1.39 -10.01
N GLN A 102 -4.69 1.59 -10.68
CA GLN A 102 -4.97 0.98 -11.98
C GLN A 102 -4.05 1.47 -13.11
N GLY A 103 -3.61 2.73 -13.07
CA GLY A 103 -2.80 3.34 -14.12
C GLY A 103 -1.30 3.14 -13.93
N CYS A 104 -0.83 2.91 -12.70
CA CYS A 104 0.58 2.87 -12.36
C CYS A 104 1.06 1.52 -11.83
N ASP A 105 0.18 0.56 -11.57
CA ASP A 105 0.58 -0.77 -11.09
C ASP A 105 1.49 -1.45 -12.14
N PRO A 106 2.76 -1.75 -11.79
CA PRO A 106 3.66 -2.50 -12.66
C PRO A 106 3.24 -3.98 -12.84
N HIS A 107 2.21 -4.45 -12.14
CA HIS A 107 1.74 -5.83 -12.09
C HIS A 107 2.84 -6.83 -11.73
N VAL A 108 3.78 -6.42 -10.87
CA VAL A 108 4.85 -7.28 -10.36
C VAL A 108 4.62 -7.56 -8.87
N ASP A 109 4.48 -8.84 -8.55
CA ASP A 109 4.51 -9.28 -7.15
C ASP A 109 5.91 -9.04 -6.59
N PHE A 110 6.02 -8.46 -5.39
CA PHE A 110 7.28 -8.28 -4.64
C PHE A 110 7.82 -9.63 -4.09
N THR A 111 7.65 -10.71 -4.85
CA THR A 111 8.13 -12.06 -4.56
C THR A 111 9.46 -12.36 -5.26
N GLY A 112 9.88 -11.50 -6.21
CA GLY A 112 11.15 -11.63 -6.94
C GLY A 112 12.17 -10.56 -6.52
N SER A 113 13.39 -10.98 -6.19
CA SER A 113 14.53 -10.16 -5.72
C SER A 113 15.04 -9.08 -6.70
N THR A 114 14.34 -8.84 -7.81
CA THR A 114 14.72 -7.91 -8.87
C THR A 114 13.79 -6.70 -9.00
N ALA A 115 12.62 -6.70 -8.34
CA ALA A 115 11.71 -5.56 -8.38
C ALA A 115 12.30 -4.41 -7.55
N THR A 116 12.66 -3.31 -8.23
CA THR A 116 13.14 -2.10 -7.58
C THR A 116 12.01 -1.15 -7.21
N GLU A 117 10.79 -1.38 -7.70
CA GLU A 117 9.57 -0.67 -7.28
C GLU A 117 8.42 -1.65 -7.07
N SER A 118 7.51 -1.30 -6.16
CA SER A 118 6.22 -1.96 -6.00
C SER A 118 5.14 -0.97 -5.65
N LEU A 119 3.95 -1.24 -6.15
CA LEU A 119 2.73 -0.52 -5.83
C LEU A 119 1.72 -1.52 -5.28
N ILE A 120 1.12 -1.20 -4.14
CA ILE A 120 0.13 -2.04 -3.48
C ILE A 120 -1.06 -1.15 -3.15
N GLY A 121 -2.10 -1.22 -3.98
CA GLY A 121 -3.39 -0.60 -3.71
C GLY A 121 -4.30 -1.47 -2.86
N GLU A 122 -5.17 -0.82 -2.11
CA GLU A 122 -6.31 -1.47 -1.49
C GLU A 122 -7.59 -1.24 -2.31
N SER A 123 -8.41 -2.30 -2.44
CA SER A 123 -9.71 -2.23 -3.13
C SER A 123 -10.56 -1.05 -2.63
N GLY A 124 -11.10 -0.29 -3.59
CA GLY A 124 -11.92 0.88 -3.29
C GLY A 124 -11.13 2.14 -2.90
N GLY A 125 -9.82 2.17 -3.17
CA GLY A 125 -9.02 3.39 -3.09
C GLY A 125 -8.79 3.91 -1.68
N ARG A 126 -8.89 3.06 -0.66
CA ARG A 126 -8.73 3.49 0.74
C ARG A 126 -7.29 3.83 1.07
N SER A 127 -6.36 3.06 0.51
CA SER A 127 -4.92 3.27 0.65
C SER A 127 -4.16 2.79 -0.57
N LEU A 128 -2.98 3.39 -0.77
CA LEU A 128 -2.02 3.02 -1.81
C LEU A 128 -0.62 3.09 -1.20
N THR A 129 0.14 2.01 -1.26
CA THR A 129 1.52 1.97 -0.75
C THR A 129 2.48 1.79 -1.91
N LEU A 130 3.45 2.69 -2.01
CA LEU A 130 4.53 2.64 -3.00
C LEU A 130 5.85 2.44 -2.27
N MET A 131 6.62 1.45 -2.70
CA MET A 131 8.02 1.28 -2.32
C MET A 131 8.87 1.50 -3.56
N SER A 132 9.82 2.43 -3.50
CA SER A 132 10.76 2.70 -4.60
C SER A 132 12.18 2.60 -4.07
N GLY A 133 12.90 1.59 -4.53
CA GLY A 133 14.22 1.21 -4.07
C GLY A 133 15.31 2.21 -4.46
N LYS A 134 16.45 2.20 -3.77
CA LYS A 134 17.56 3.13 -4.07
C LYS A 134 18.10 3.01 -5.50
N ASP A 135 18.02 1.82 -6.08
CA ASP A 135 18.49 1.51 -7.44
C ASP A 135 17.34 1.54 -8.48
N SER A 136 16.17 2.07 -8.08
CA SER A 136 15.03 2.25 -8.96
C SER A 136 15.25 3.38 -9.97
N ASP A 137 14.69 3.24 -11.17
CA ASP A 137 14.55 4.30 -12.18
C ASP A 137 13.36 5.24 -11.91
N ARG A 138 12.59 4.97 -10.85
CA ARG A 138 11.47 5.76 -10.33
C ARG A 138 10.30 5.89 -11.30
N HIS A 139 10.09 4.93 -12.19
CA HIS A 139 9.00 4.99 -13.17
C HIS A 139 7.61 4.95 -12.50
N VAL A 140 7.40 3.97 -11.61
CA VAL A 140 6.15 3.81 -10.85
C VAL A 140 5.96 4.99 -9.92
N TYR A 141 7.04 5.43 -9.25
CA TYR A 141 7.02 6.67 -8.46
C TYR A 141 6.49 7.84 -9.28
N GLN A 142 7.11 8.19 -10.40
CA GLN A 142 6.70 9.35 -11.20
C GLN A 142 5.25 9.24 -11.71
N CYS A 143 4.80 8.02 -12.04
CA CYS A 143 3.41 7.78 -12.39
C CYS A 143 2.47 8.12 -11.23
N VAL A 144 2.71 7.56 -10.03
CA VAL A 144 1.86 7.80 -8.85
C VAL A 144 1.83 9.27 -8.45
N ILE A 145 2.98 9.97 -8.48
CA ILE A 145 3.05 11.41 -8.19
C ILE A 145 2.13 12.21 -9.14
N ARG A 146 2.13 11.87 -10.43
CA ARG A 146 1.30 12.52 -11.45
C ARG A 146 -0.19 12.20 -11.25
N GLU A 147 -0.54 10.92 -11.09
CA GLU A 147 -1.94 10.49 -10.97
C GLU A 147 -2.59 10.96 -9.68
N THR A 148 -1.83 11.01 -8.58
CA THR A 148 -2.30 11.56 -7.29
C THR A 148 -2.24 13.09 -7.22
N ARG A 149 -1.77 13.76 -8.29
CA ARG A 149 -1.64 15.22 -8.37
C ARG A 149 -0.87 15.83 -7.20
N MET A 150 0.21 15.18 -6.79
CA MET A 150 1.03 15.67 -5.68
C MET A 150 1.54 17.09 -5.97
N PRO A 151 1.32 18.06 -5.06
CA PRO A 151 1.86 19.39 -5.20
C PRO A 151 3.40 19.39 -5.27
N ASP A 152 3.98 20.24 -6.11
CA ASP A 152 5.44 20.34 -6.27
C ASP A 152 6.16 20.61 -4.93
N GLU A 153 5.53 21.37 -4.03
CA GLU A 153 6.03 21.66 -2.68
C GLU A 153 6.13 20.39 -1.81
N VAL A 154 5.19 19.45 -1.96
CA VAL A 154 5.24 18.15 -1.28
C VAL A 154 6.33 17.31 -1.91
N ARG A 155 6.41 17.26 -3.25
CA ARG A 155 7.46 16.50 -3.97
C ARG A 155 8.85 16.95 -3.55
N GLN A 156 9.11 18.26 -3.50
CA GLN A 156 10.38 18.82 -3.07
C GLN A 156 10.73 18.43 -1.62
N ARG A 157 9.74 18.37 -0.71
CA ARG A 157 9.97 17.89 0.66
C ARG A 157 10.34 16.41 0.70
N VAL A 158 9.70 15.57 -0.12
CA VAL A 158 10.06 14.14 -0.24
C VAL A 158 11.50 14.00 -0.76
N GLU A 159 11.88 14.75 -1.79
CA GLU A 159 13.23 14.73 -2.37
C GLU A 159 14.30 15.27 -1.42
N ALA A 160 13.96 16.25 -0.60
CA ALA A 160 14.85 16.79 0.43
C ALA A 160 14.94 15.91 1.69
N SER A 161 14.05 14.94 1.85
CA SER A 161 14.02 14.08 3.03
C SER A 161 15.19 13.10 3.04
N GLY A 162 15.94 13.08 4.13
CA GLY A 162 17.02 12.15 4.41
C GLY A 162 16.61 11.01 5.36
N MET A 163 17.54 10.08 5.56
CA MET A 163 17.35 8.91 6.43
C MET A 163 17.03 9.25 7.90
N ASN A 164 17.41 10.44 8.37
CA ASN A 164 17.27 10.84 9.77
C ASN A 164 16.01 11.67 10.04
N ASP A 165 15.20 11.98 9.01
CA ASP A 165 14.03 12.86 9.15
C ASP A 165 12.80 12.12 9.69
N GLY A 166 12.88 10.80 9.81
CA GLY A 166 11.80 9.96 10.32
C GLY A 166 10.60 9.89 9.37
N LEU A 167 9.41 9.70 9.96
CA LEU A 167 8.14 9.66 9.22
C LEU A 167 7.60 11.09 9.04
N GLN A 168 7.36 11.47 7.80
CA GLN A 168 6.83 12.79 7.43
C GLN A 168 5.43 12.64 6.82
N SER A 169 4.65 13.72 6.76
CA SER A 169 3.29 13.69 6.18
C SER A 169 2.86 15.01 5.52
N ALA A 170 1.91 14.88 4.60
CA ALA A 170 1.26 15.98 3.89
C ALA A 170 -0.13 15.56 3.41
N SER A 171 -1.02 16.53 3.19
CA SER A 171 -2.37 16.26 2.68
C SER A 171 -2.76 17.28 1.60
N TRP A 172 -3.47 16.82 0.57
CA TRP A 172 -4.01 17.62 -0.53
C TRP A 172 -5.17 16.87 -1.18
N ASP A 173 -6.17 17.57 -1.73
CA ASP A 173 -7.28 16.98 -2.52
C ASP A 173 -7.95 15.74 -1.88
N GLY A 174 -8.10 15.74 -0.55
CA GLY A 174 -8.69 14.60 0.16
C GLY A 174 -7.79 13.36 0.17
N VAL A 175 -6.48 13.50 -0.05
CA VAL A 175 -5.47 12.46 0.12
C VAL A 175 -4.52 12.89 1.23
N THR A 176 -4.14 11.96 2.11
CA THR A 176 -3.04 12.12 3.06
C THR A 176 -1.93 11.18 2.66
N MET A 177 -0.73 11.70 2.50
CA MET A 177 0.46 10.91 2.25
C MET A 177 1.38 10.97 3.46
N THR A 178 1.92 9.82 3.83
CA THR A 178 3.11 9.72 4.67
C THR A 178 4.28 9.18 3.87
N TRP A 179 5.49 9.60 4.22
CA TRP A 179 6.70 9.05 3.60
C TRP A 179 7.82 8.89 4.60
N SER A 180 8.70 7.94 4.31
CA SER A 180 9.98 7.78 4.98
C SER A 180 11.06 7.43 3.96
N VAL A 181 12.28 7.89 4.21
CA VAL A 181 13.44 7.63 3.35
C VAL A 181 14.45 6.81 4.14
N ASN A 182 15.01 5.79 3.50
CA ASN A 182 16.12 5.03 4.01
C ASN A 182 17.20 4.94 2.92
N GLY A 183 18.39 5.48 3.18
CA GLY A 183 19.45 5.55 2.16
C GLY A 183 19.91 4.20 1.61
N ASN A 184 19.68 3.11 2.34
CA ASN A 184 20.04 1.76 1.91
C ASN A 184 18.91 1.04 1.17
N VAL A 185 17.65 1.42 1.42
CA VAL A 185 16.47 0.74 0.88
C VAL A 185 15.85 1.56 -0.23
N GLY A 186 15.60 2.86 -0.02
CA GLY A 186 14.90 3.75 -0.93
C GLY A 186 13.88 4.61 -0.20
N VAL A 187 12.77 4.92 -0.87
CA VAL A 187 11.64 5.69 -0.31
C VAL A 187 10.41 4.80 -0.20
N GLN A 188 9.70 4.93 0.92
CA GLN A 188 8.38 4.34 1.11
C GLN A 188 7.35 5.46 1.24
N LEU A 189 6.30 5.39 0.43
CA LEU A 189 5.18 6.32 0.44
C LEU A 189 3.90 5.54 0.75
N MET A 190 3.04 6.09 1.59
CA MET A 190 1.72 5.55 1.87
C MET A 190 0.70 6.67 1.72
N PHE A 191 -0.25 6.49 0.82
CA PHE A 191 -1.36 7.39 0.59
C PHE A 191 -2.62 6.81 1.21
N THR A 192 -3.46 7.66 1.80
CA THR A 192 -4.76 7.30 2.36
C THR A 192 -5.80 8.33 1.91
N ALA A 193 -6.98 7.85 1.55
CA ALA A 193 -8.10 8.74 1.23
C ALA A 193 -8.64 9.36 2.52
N GLY A 194 -8.81 10.68 2.50
CA GLY A 194 -9.58 11.45 3.46
C GLY A 194 -11.07 11.14 3.35
N ARG A 195 -11.78 11.24 4.47
CA ARG A 195 -13.23 11.07 4.53
C ARG A 195 -13.99 12.26 3.96
#